data_AF-A0A7V2G1F3-F1
#
_entry.id   AF-A0A7V2G1F3-F1
#
_cell.length_a   1.000
_cell.length_b   1.000
_cell.length_c   1.000
_cell.angle_alpha   90.00
_cell.angle_beta   90.00
_cell.angle_gamma   90.00
#
_symmetry.space_group_name_H-M   'P 1'
#
loop_
_entity.id
_entity.type
_entity.pdbx_description
1 polymer ?
#
loop_
_entity_poly.entity_id
_entity_poly.type
_entity_poly.pdbx_seq_one_letter_code
_entity_poly.pdbx_strand_id
1 'polypeptide(L)'
;MPLVRFALLTWVALSAGSGLPLAVGGQISVTGEAEVKVTPNEVVFTLGVETCDAELAKAKEDHDTRVKAVVAAVRELGVSAADVATDFVEIEPQYDRDYRPAKVVAYSVRRTVLITLRDLGKFEELLSKSLEAGANHVRVIQFRTTELRRHRDQ
;
A
#
# COMPACT_ATOMS: atom_id res chain seq x y z
N MET A 1 -87.01 -25.69 -26.56
CA MET A 1 -86.62 -24.53 -25.73
C MET A 1 -85.46 -24.96 -24.84
N PRO A 2 -84.37 -24.18 -24.67
CA PRO A 2 -83.45 -23.80 -25.75
C PRO A 2 -81.95 -23.90 -25.36
N LEU A 3 -81.06 -23.42 -26.25
CA LEU A 3 -79.66 -22.94 -26.04
C LEU A 3 -78.60 -24.08 -25.98
N VAL A 4 -77.41 -24.06 -26.61
CA VAL A 4 -76.52 -23.08 -27.26
C VAL A 4 -75.68 -23.85 -28.31
N ARG A 5 -75.76 -23.52 -29.60
CA ARG A 5 -74.75 -22.85 -30.46
C ARG A 5 -73.25 -23.31 -30.39
N PHE A 6 -72.82 -23.79 -31.57
CA PHE A 6 -71.62 -23.45 -32.35
C PHE A 6 -70.26 -24.18 -32.19
N ALA A 7 -69.74 -24.48 -33.38
CA ALA A 7 -68.34 -24.54 -33.82
C ALA A 7 -67.64 -25.91 -33.79
N LEU A 8 -67.52 -26.52 -34.98
CA LEU A 8 -66.37 -27.33 -35.34
C LEU A 8 -65.95 -26.97 -36.77
N LEU A 9 -64.78 -26.34 -36.91
CA LEU A 9 -64.13 -26.12 -38.20
C LEU A 9 -62.72 -26.70 -38.11
N THR A 10 -62.57 -27.91 -38.62
CA THR A 10 -61.31 -28.49 -39.11
C THR A 10 -61.09 -27.92 -40.53
N TRP A 11 -59.88 -27.66 -41.06
CA TRP A 11 -58.67 -28.48 -41.02
C TRP A 11 -57.48 -27.76 -41.73
N VAL A 12 -56.32 -28.41 -41.65
CA VAL A 12 -55.10 -28.32 -42.49
C VAL A 12 -53.98 -27.36 -42.07
N ALA A 13 -52.86 -28.01 -41.76
CA ALA A 13 -51.54 -27.45 -41.54
C ALA A 13 -50.83 -27.07 -42.84
N LEU A 14 -50.15 -25.93 -42.85
CA LEU A 14 -49.15 -25.57 -43.84
C LEU A 14 -47.86 -25.17 -43.10
N SER A 15 -46.83 -26.00 -43.26
CA SER A 15 -45.51 -25.83 -42.67
C SER A 15 -44.77 -24.66 -43.32
N ALA A 16 -44.56 -23.57 -42.58
CA ALA A 16 -43.68 -22.47 -42.96
C ALA A 16 -42.39 -22.53 -42.14
N GLY A 17 -41.27 -22.79 -42.83
CA GLY A 17 -39.92 -22.67 -42.27
C GLY A 17 -39.70 -21.25 -41.77
N SER A 18 -39.53 -21.10 -40.47
CA SER A 18 -39.22 -19.81 -39.84
C SER A 18 -37.71 -19.59 -39.91
N GLY A 19 -37.24 -18.93 -40.96
CA GLY A 19 -35.96 -18.24 -40.90
C GLY A 19 -36.06 -17.13 -39.88
N LEU A 20 -35.33 -17.23 -38.76
CA LEU A 20 -35.20 -16.13 -37.81
C LEU A 20 -34.46 -14.98 -38.51
N PRO A 21 -35.02 -13.76 -38.56
CA PRO A 21 -34.25 -12.62 -39.03
C PRO A 21 -33.16 -12.34 -37.99
N LEU A 22 -31.89 -12.47 -38.39
CA LEU A 22 -30.78 -11.88 -37.65
C LEU A 22 -30.96 -10.37 -37.71
N ALA A 23 -31.64 -9.80 -36.71
CA ALA A 23 -31.59 -8.38 -36.45
C ALA A 23 -30.15 -8.04 -36.06
N VAL A 24 -29.32 -7.72 -37.05
CA VAL A 24 -28.06 -7.01 -36.84
C VAL A 24 -28.46 -5.58 -36.48
N GLY A 25 -28.86 -5.39 -35.22
CA GLY A 25 -28.93 -4.07 -34.63
C GLY A 25 -27.52 -3.49 -34.63
N GLY A 26 -27.34 -2.33 -35.26
CA GLY A 26 -26.05 -1.64 -35.30
C GLY A 26 -25.58 -1.35 -33.88
N GLN A 27 -24.56 -2.08 -33.42
CA GLN A 27 -23.92 -1.88 -32.13
C GLN A 27 -22.62 -1.11 -32.36
N ILE A 28 -22.52 0.07 -31.74
CA ILE A 28 -21.27 0.83 -31.68
C ILE A 28 -20.66 0.52 -30.32
N SER A 29 -19.52 -0.17 -30.30
CA SER A 29 -18.74 -0.41 -29.09
C SER A 29 -17.66 0.66 -29.02
N VAL A 30 -17.62 1.41 -27.92
CA VAL A 30 -16.60 2.43 -27.66
C VAL A 30 -15.87 2.06 -26.39
N THR A 31 -14.53 2.08 -26.45
CA THR A 31 -13.67 1.97 -25.28
C THR A 31 -13.20 3.37 -24.93
N GLY A 32 -13.55 3.87 -23.75
CA GLY A 32 -13.04 5.14 -23.23
C GLY A 32 -11.95 4.86 -22.21
N GLU A 33 -10.78 5.47 -22.41
CA GLU A 33 -9.72 5.53 -21.39
C GLU A 33 -9.80 6.88 -20.68
N ALA A 34 -9.80 6.87 -19.34
CA ALA A 34 -9.79 8.06 -18.50
C ALA A 34 -8.54 8.07 -17.63
N GLU A 35 -7.75 9.14 -17.72
CA GLU A 35 -6.57 9.36 -16.89
C GLU A 35 -6.86 10.53 -15.93
N VAL A 36 -6.80 10.27 -14.61
CA VAL A 36 -7.00 11.31 -13.58
C VAL A 36 -5.69 11.58 -12.87
N LYS A 37 -5.17 12.80 -13.00
CA LYS A 37 -3.98 13.28 -12.27
C LYS A 37 -4.43 13.87 -10.94
N VAL A 38 -4.10 13.19 -9.85
CA VAL A 38 -4.45 13.62 -8.48
C VAL A 38 -3.16 13.97 -7.72
N THR A 39 -3.14 15.14 -7.07
CA THR A 39 -2.05 15.52 -6.19
C THR A 39 -2.06 14.61 -4.94
N PRO A 40 -0.92 13.99 -4.57
CA PRO A 40 -0.84 13.23 -3.33
C PRO A 40 -1.21 14.08 -2.13
N ASN A 41 -1.83 13.47 -1.11
CA ASN A 41 -2.23 14.16 0.12
C ASN A 41 -1.61 13.57 1.38
N GLU A 42 -0.86 12.47 1.25
CA GLU A 42 -0.07 11.91 2.33
C GLU A 42 1.19 11.24 1.77
N VAL A 43 2.25 11.18 2.59
CA VAL A 43 3.45 10.41 2.32
C VAL A 43 3.63 9.37 3.42
N VAL A 44 3.80 8.12 2.99
CA VAL A 44 4.15 7.01 3.87
C VAL A 44 5.59 6.66 3.60
N PHE A 45 6.43 6.73 4.62
CA PHE A 45 7.84 6.41 4.48
C PHE A 45 8.34 5.57 5.65
N THR A 46 9.38 4.79 5.40
CA THR A 46 10.01 3.94 6.42
C THR A 46 11.41 4.43 6.69
N LEU A 47 11.68 4.74 7.95
CA LEU A 47 13.02 5.00 8.44
C LEU A 47 13.53 3.76 9.19
N GLY A 48 14.81 3.47 9.07
CA GLY A 48 15.49 2.45 9.83
C GLY A 48 16.58 3.08 10.69
N VAL A 49 16.67 2.56 11.90
CA VAL A 49 17.81 2.77 12.77
C VAL A 49 18.60 1.46 12.75
N GLU A 50 19.91 1.56 12.57
CA GLU A 50 20.85 0.44 12.68
C GLU A 50 22.03 0.88 13.55
N THR A 51 22.40 0.03 14.50
CA THR A 51 23.60 0.22 15.33
C THR A 51 24.45 -1.03 15.25
N CYS A 52 25.76 -0.87 15.36
CA CYS A 52 26.70 -1.96 15.27
C CYS A 52 27.76 -1.80 16.37
N ASP A 53 27.95 -2.84 17.19
CA ASP A 53 28.99 -2.87 18.22
C ASP A 53 29.52 -4.30 18.40
N ALA A 54 30.76 -4.44 18.89
CA ALA A 54 31.35 -5.74 19.24
C ALA A 54 30.57 -6.44 20.36
N GLU A 55 29.94 -5.67 21.24
CA GLU A 55 29.16 -6.14 22.38
C GLU A 55 27.66 -5.93 22.15
N LEU A 56 26.90 -7.03 22.14
CA LEU A 56 25.45 -6.99 21.88
C LEU A 56 24.69 -6.06 22.83
N ALA A 57 25.08 -6.01 24.10
CA ALA A 57 24.43 -5.16 25.11
C ALA A 57 24.55 -3.67 24.74
N LYS A 58 25.74 -3.23 24.33
CA LYS A 58 26.00 -1.86 23.90
C LYS A 58 25.29 -1.53 22.60
N ALA A 59 25.36 -2.43 21.61
CA ALA A 59 24.64 -2.26 20.34
C ALA A 59 23.14 -2.01 20.59
N LYS A 60 22.53 -2.80 21.48
CA LYS A 60 21.11 -2.69 21.83
C LYS A 60 20.79 -1.41 22.63
N GLU A 61 21.61 -1.04 23.61
CA GLU A 61 21.37 0.16 24.41
C GLU A 61 21.44 1.45 23.58
N ASP A 62 22.47 1.57 22.73
CA ASP A 62 22.60 2.67 21.78
C ASP A 62 21.43 2.67 20.79
N HIS A 63 21.04 1.49 20.31
CA HIS A 63 19.88 1.33 19.43
C HIS A 63 18.59 1.88 20.05
N ASP A 64 18.26 1.45 21.26
CA ASP A 64 17.04 1.85 21.95
C ASP A 64 17.03 3.35 22.23
N THR A 65 18.20 3.95 22.48
CA THR A 65 18.36 5.40 22.69
C THR A 65 18.09 6.17 21.39
N ARG A 66 18.69 5.76 20.27
CA ARG A 66 18.49 6.39 18.96
C ARG A 66 17.06 6.25 18.46
N VAL A 67 16.45 5.06 18.62
CA VAL A 67 15.04 4.85 18.25
C VAL A 67 14.11 5.78 19.03
N LYS A 68 14.32 5.95 20.34
CA LYS A 68 13.54 6.89 21.15
C LYS A 68 13.73 8.33 20.68
N ALA A 69 14.95 8.73 20.35
CA ALA A 69 15.24 10.06 19.83
C ALA A 69 14.54 10.32 18.49
N VAL A 70 14.58 9.36 17.55
CA VAL A 70 13.88 9.45 16.26
C VAL A 70 12.37 9.57 16.46
N VAL A 71 11.77 8.71 17.29
CA VAL A 71 10.32 8.77 17.58
C VAL A 71 9.94 10.08 18.25
N ALA A 72 10.78 10.62 19.14
CA ALA A 72 10.54 11.92 19.77
C ALA A 72 10.57 13.06 18.74
N ALA A 73 11.61 13.12 17.90
CA ALA A 73 11.74 14.13 16.85
C ALA A 73 10.55 14.14 15.87
N VAL A 74 10.07 12.95 15.49
CA VAL A 74 8.89 12.80 14.62
C VAL A 74 7.63 13.35 15.30
N ARG A 75 7.46 13.11 16.60
CA ARG A 75 6.29 13.60 17.37
C ARG A 75 6.33 15.11 17.61
N GLU A 76 7.52 15.68 17.81
CA GLU A 76 7.71 17.13 17.98
C GLU A 76 7.26 17.93 16.74
N LEU A 77 7.41 17.35 15.55
CA LEU A 77 6.96 17.94 14.29
C LEU A 77 5.45 17.79 14.02
N GLY A 78 4.71 17.20 14.97
CA GLY A 78 3.26 17.12 14.96
C GLY A 78 2.70 15.85 14.33
N VAL A 79 3.50 14.80 14.13
CA VAL A 79 2.99 13.49 13.71
C VAL A 79 2.31 12.81 14.91
N SER A 80 1.08 12.36 14.70
CA SER A 80 0.32 11.63 15.72
C SER A 80 0.98 10.30 16.05
N ALA A 81 0.84 9.84 17.29
CA ALA A 81 1.27 8.49 17.68
C ALA A 81 0.55 7.39 16.89
N ALA A 82 -0.65 7.65 16.37
CA ALA A 82 -1.38 6.70 15.52
C ALA A 82 -0.75 6.57 14.12
N ASP A 83 -0.01 7.58 13.68
CA ASP A 83 0.64 7.64 12.37
C ASP A 83 2.12 7.18 12.43
N VAL A 84 2.60 6.74 13.61
CA VAL A 84 3.94 6.19 13.83
C VAL A 84 3.81 4.73 14.27
N ALA A 85 4.32 3.81 13.46
CA ALA A 85 4.40 2.40 13.80
C ALA A 85 5.86 1.95 13.84
N THR A 86 6.24 1.19 14.86
CA THR A 86 7.58 0.61 14.99
C THR A 86 7.49 -0.90 14.86
N ASP A 87 8.40 -1.49 14.10
CA ASP A 87 8.43 -2.94 13.85
C ASP A 87 9.27 -3.69 14.91
N PHE A 88 9.37 -5.00 14.74
CA PHE A 88 10.24 -5.85 15.56
C PHE A 88 11.73 -5.46 15.43
N VAL A 89 12.50 -5.79 16.47
CA VAL A 89 13.97 -5.63 16.43
C VAL A 89 14.57 -6.86 15.77
N GLU A 90 15.46 -6.61 14.82
CA GLU A 90 16.29 -7.62 14.19
C GLU A 90 17.72 -7.50 14.72
N ILE A 91 18.33 -8.61 15.11
CA ILE A 91 19.69 -8.67 15.65
C ILE A 91 20.47 -9.72 14.86
N GLU A 92 21.53 -9.27 14.19
CA GLU A 92 22.35 -10.12 13.33
C GLU A 92 23.83 -10.08 13.76
N PRO A 93 24.44 -11.22 14.11
CA PRO A 93 25.88 -11.28 14.32
C PRO A 93 26.61 -11.14 12.98
N GLN A 94 27.61 -10.26 12.93
CA GLN A 94 28.54 -10.12 11.83
C GLN A 94 29.76 -11.00 12.08
N TYR A 95 30.10 -11.84 11.10
CA TYR A 95 31.23 -12.76 11.17
C TYR A 95 32.37 -12.29 10.29
N ASP A 96 33.59 -12.41 10.81
CA ASP A 96 34.81 -12.29 10.01
C ASP A 96 34.94 -13.51 9.10
N ARG A 97 34.98 -13.26 7.78
CA ARG A 97 35.07 -14.30 6.75
C ARG A 97 36.51 -14.75 6.51
N ASP A 98 37.49 -13.97 6.96
CA ASP A 98 38.92 -14.23 6.76
C ASP A 98 39.47 -15.22 7.82
N TYR A 99 38.72 -15.46 8.91
CA TYR A 99 39.07 -16.44 9.93
C TYR A 99 38.38 -17.81 9.72
N ARG A 100 39.11 -18.87 10.09
CA ARG A 100 38.61 -20.25 10.18
C ARG A 100 38.98 -20.81 11.57
N PRO A 101 38.01 -21.11 12.45
CA PRO A 101 36.56 -20.90 12.30
C PRO A 101 36.16 -19.42 12.30
N ALA A 102 35.02 -19.10 11.67
CA ALA A 102 34.51 -17.73 11.60
C ALA A 102 34.24 -17.18 13.01
N LYS A 103 34.74 -15.98 13.28
CA LYS A 103 34.59 -15.32 14.58
C LYS A 103 33.59 -14.18 14.46
N VAL A 104 32.70 -14.03 15.44
CA VAL A 104 31.82 -12.85 15.52
C VAL A 104 32.67 -11.63 15.81
N VAL A 105 32.54 -10.60 14.97
CA VAL A 105 33.25 -9.31 15.10
C VAL A 105 32.34 -8.22 15.64
N ALA A 106 31.05 -8.27 15.33
CA ALA A 106 30.07 -7.30 15.78
C ALA A 106 28.65 -7.87 15.77
N TYR A 107 27.73 -7.15 16.39
CA TYR A 107 26.30 -7.37 16.34
C TYR A 107 25.65 -6.14 15.72
N SER A 108 24.94 -6.33 14.61
CA SER A 108 24.06 -5.31 14.05
C SER A 108 22.68 -5.44 14.68
N VAL A 109 22.14 -4.33 15.16
CA VAL A 109 20.78 -4.24 15.69
C VAL A 109 20.02 -3.26 14.81
N ARG A 110 18.94 -3.73 14.18
CA ARG A 110 18.13 -2.96 13.26
C ARG A 110 16.67 -2.91 13.72
N ARG A 111 16.04 -1.76 13.50
CA ARG A 111 14.60 -1.57 13.66
C ARG A 111 14.08 -0.54 12.70
N THR A 112 12.80 -0.64 12.38
CA THR A 112 12.14 0.22 11.41
C THR A 112 11.00 0.98 12.07
N VAL A 113 10.83 2.20 11.60
CA VAL A 113 9.78 3.12 11.99
C VAL A 113 9.05 3.52 10.71
N LEU A 114 7.82 3.05 10.59
CA LEU A 114 6.88 3.46 9.56
C LEU A 114 6.19 4.75 10.01
N ILE A 115 6.22 5.76 9.15
CA ILE A 115 5.68 7.08 9.43
C ILE A 115 4.70 7.44 8.32
N THR A 116 3.50 7.86 8.72
CA THR A 116 2.50 8.44 7.82
C THR A 116 2.41 9.93 8.08
N LEU A 117 2.68 10.73 7.06
CA LEU A 117 2.67 12.19 7.16
C LEU A 117 1.64 12.74 6.19
N ARG A 118 0.66 13.49 6.73
CA ARG A 118 -0.39 14.15 5.95
C ARG A 118 0.02 15.54 5.46
N ASP A 119 0.96 16.17 6.16
CA ASP A 119 1.49 17.48 5.78
C ASP A 119 2.80 17.31 4.99
N LEU A 120 2.69 17.28 3.66
CA LEU A 120 3.81 17.09 2.74
C LEU A 120 4.86 18.21 2.84
N GLY A 121 4.47 19.42 3.27
CA GLY A 121 5.39 20.55 3.41
C GLY A 121 6.42 20.34 4.52
N LYS A 122 6.11 19.48 5.50
CA LYS A 122 7.01 19.13 6.62
C LYS A 122 7.90 17.93 6.34
N PHE A 123 7.78 17.30 5.17
CA PHE A 123 8.48 16.06 4.88
C PHE A 123 10.01 16.21 4.94
N GLU A 124 10.55 17.25 4.29
CA GLU A 124 12.00 17.46 4.25
C GLU A 124 12.59 17.77 5.63
N GLU A 125 11.87 18.58 6.42
CA GLU A 125 12.26 18.91 7.80
C GLU A 125 12.23 17.67 8.68
N LEU A 126 11.16 16.87 8.59
CA LEU A 126 11.00 15.63 9.35
C LEU A 126 12.08 14.61 8.99
N LEU A 127 12.35 14.43 7.69
CA LEU A 127 13.40 13.54 7.22
C LEU A 127 14.76 13.98 7.80
N SER A 128 15.10 15.26 7.67
CA SER A 128 16.36 15.82 8.17
C SER A 128 16.50 15.65 9.68
N LYS A 129 15.47 15.99 10.45
CA LYS A 129 15.45 15.83 11.92
C LYS A 129 15.56 14.38 12.35
N SER A 130 14.95 13.46 11.61
CA SER A 130 15.05 12.03 11.92
C SER A 130 16.46 11.49 11.65
N LEU A 131 17.12 11.95 10.59
CA LEU A 131 18.51 11.61 10.30
C LEU A 131 19.45 12.16 11.39
N GLU A 132 19.27 13.42 11.80
CA GLU A 132 19.99 14.05 12.91
C GLU A 132 19.80 13.27 14.23
N ALA A 133 18.58 12.76 14.47
CA ALA A 133 18.24 11.98 15.66
C ALA A 133 18.79 10.54 15.66
N GLY A 134 19.36 10.07 14.54
CA GLY A 134 20.04 8.78 14.44
C GLY A 134 19.38 7.76 13.51
N ALA A 135 18.38 8.13 12.72
CA ALA A 135 17.95 7.31 11.59
C ALA A 135 19.06 7.29 10.53
N ASN A 136 19.38 6.11 10.00
CA ASN A 136 20.48 5.93 9.05
C ASN A 136 20.10 5.04 7.85
N HIS A 137 18.87 4.53 7.83
CA HIS A 137 18.30 3.90 6.64
C HIS A 137 17.03 4.63 6.23
N VAL A 138 17.02 5.20 5.04
CA VAL A 138 15.78 5.67 4.41
C VAL A 138 15.35 4.59 3.44
N ARG A 139 14.14 4.07 3.64
CA ARG A 139 13.59 2.98 2.84
C ARG A 139 12.53 3.52 1.89
N VAL A 140 11.50 2.71 1.62
CA VAL A 140 10.38 3.05 0.76
C VAL A 140 9.77 4.40 1.18
N ILE A 141 9.66 5.32 0.22
CA ILE A 141 8.88 6.56 0.31
C ILE A 141 7.77 6.43 -0.72
N GLN A 142 6.52 6.53 -0.26
CA GLN A 142 5.33 6.40 -1.10
C GLN A 142 4.41 7.58 -0.86
N PHE A 143 4.25 8.39 -1.90
CA PHE A 143 3.22 9.41 -1.95
C PHE A 143 1.90 8.76 -2.36
N ARG A 144 0.86 8.96 -1.54
CA ARG A 144 -0.46 8.38 -1.76
C ARG A 144 -1.51 9.47 -1.81
N THR A 145 -2.62 9.17 -2.47
CA THR A 145 -3.85 9.96 -2.37
C THR A 145 -4.96 9.10 -1.79
N THR A 146 -5.56 9.53 -0.69
CA THR A 146 -6.72 8.82 -0.12
C THR A 146 -7.98 8.99 -0.98
N GLU A 147 -7.95 9.87 -1.98
CA GLU A 147 -9.10 10.19 -2.84
C GLU A 147 -9.22 9.32 -4.11
N LEU A 148 -8.38 8.29 -4.28
CA LEU A 148 -8.42 7.40 -5.47
C LEU A 148 -9.82 6.82 -5.75
N ARG A 149 -10.63 6.55 -4.71
CA ARG A 149 -11.99 6.03 -4.87
C ARG A 149 -12.99 7.07 -5.39
N ARG A 150 -12.76 8.36 -5.15
CA ARG A 150 -13.71 9.43 -5.50
C ARG A 150 -13.71 9.76 -7.00
N HIS A 151 -12.62 9.45 -7.69
CA HIS A 151 -12.44 9.68 -9.12
C HIS A 151 -12.70 8.45 -10.00
N ARG A 152 -12.96 7.28 -9.40
CA ARG A 152 -13.26 6.05 -10.16
C ARG A 152 -14.72 5.98 -10.62
N ASP A 153 -15.60 6.73 -9.95
CA ASP A 153 -17.05 6.69 -10.16
C ASP A 153 -17.58 7.99 -10.82
N GLN A 154 -16.70 8.80 -11.44
CA GLN A 154 -17.05 9.98 -12.25
C GLN A 154 -16.75 9.76 -13.73
#